data_AF-A0A958XNX9-F1
#
_entry.id   AF-A0A958XNX9-F1
#
_cell.length_a   1.000
_cell.length_b   1.000
_cell.length_c   1.000
_cell.angle_alpha   90.00
_cell.angle_beta   90.00
_cell.angle_gamma   90.00
#
_symmetry.space_group_name_H-M   'P 1'
#
loop_
_entity.id
_entity.type
_entity.pdbx_description
1 polymer ?
#
loop_
_entity_poly.entity_id
_entity_poly.type
_entity_poly.pdbx_seq_one_letter_code
_entity_poly.pdbx_strand_id
1 'polypeptide(L)'
;AFEQEKKAIRDRNAAEKRELDEQIRQQRTWQSLLGSALILSMLALFFLYRFRRFRRASALEQERLNNRINLQKLTFEQSERERLQEIDAFKSRFFANISHELRTPLTLILGPVHRLLRKGKLDLQERMQLQLVRENADFLLKRVNEILDLTKFDARQMQLQQTPTRFYDFCKRLAANFESFAQQKRQQYVFDYRLD
;
A
#
# COMPACT_ATOMS: atom_id res chain seq x y z
N ALA A 1 -51.27 -74.65 69.37
CA ALA A 1 -50.48 -73.56 69.98
C ALA A 1 -49.04 -73.52 69.43
N PHE A 2 -48.22 -74.55 69.68
CA PHE A 2 -46.80 -74.57 69.30
C PHE A 2 -46.50 -74.39 67.79
N GLU A 3 -47.26 -75.04 66.91
CA GLU A 3 -47.08 -74.90 65.45
C GLU A 3 -47.46 -73.51 64.91
N GLN A 4 -48.41 -72.81 65.55
CA GLN A 4 -48.80 -71.45 65.16
C GLN A 4 -47.73 -70.43 65.56
N GLU A 5 -47.15 -70.58 66.74
CA GLU A 5 -46.07 -69.74 67.24
C GLU A 5 -44.80 -69.88 66.39
N LYS A 6 -44.43 -71.12 66.02
CA LYS A 6 -43.31 -71.41 65.12
C LYS A 6 -43.48 -70.80 63.72
N LYS A 7 -44.71 -70.80 63.20
CA LYS A 7 -45.03 -70.16 61.92
C LYS A 7 -44.92 -68.64 62.01
N ALA A 8 -45.47 -68.02 63.06
CA ALA A 8 -45.38 -66.58 63.27
C ALA A 8 -43.93 -66.10 63.42
N ILE A 9 -43.08 -66.85 64.13
CA ILE A 9 -41.64 -66.56 64.25
C ILE A 9 -40.94 -66.69 62.89
N ARG A 10 -41.27 -67.73 62.12
CA ARG A 10 -40.71 -67.92 60.77
C ARG A 10 -41.10 -66.79 59.81
N ASP A 11 -42.36 -66.38 59.84
CA ASP A 11 -42.88 -65.30 58.99
C ASP A 11 -42.27 -63.95 59.38
N ARG A 12 -42.10 -63.69 60.69
CA ARG A 12 -41.41 -62.51 61.21
C ARG A 12 -39.94 -62.46 60.80
N ASN A 13 -39.20 -63.56 60.98
CA ASN A 13 -37.80 -63.65 60.56
C ASN A 13 -37.66 -63.52 59.03
N ALA A 14 -38.65 -64.00 58.25
CA ALA A 14 -38.66 -63.83 56.81
C ALA A 14 -38.94 -62.37 56.38
N ALA A 15 -39.82 -61.66 57.10
CA ALA A 15 -40.08 -60.24 56.88
C ALA A 15 -38.86 -59.37 57.23
N GLU A 16 -38.26 -59.57 58.41
CA GLU A 16 -37.03 -58.87 58.83
C GLU A 16 -35.87 -59.13 57.86
N LYS A 17 -35.74 -60.37 57.35
CA LYS A 17 -34.76 -60.69 56.31
C LYS A 17 -35.02 -59.97 54.98
N ARG A 18 -36.29 -59.83 54.56
CA ARG A 18 -36.65 -59.10 53.33
C ARG A 18 -36.37 -57.61 53.46
N GLU A 19 -36.70 -56.99 54.60
CA GLU A 19 -36.40 -55.59 54.88
C GLU A 19 -34.89 -55.34 54.90
N LEU A 20 -34.11 -56.23 55.54
CA LEU A 20 -32.66 -56.18 55.53
C LEU A 20 -32.10 -56.32 54.10
N ASP A 21 -32.61 -57.27 53.31
CA ASP A 21 -32.21 -57.46 51.92
C ASP A 21 -32.57 -56.24 51.04
N GLU A 22 -33.71 -55.59 51.28
CA GLU A 22 -34.11 -54.35 50.60
C GLU A 22 -33.20 -53.19 50.94
N GLN A 23 -32.87 -52.99 52.22
CA GLN A 23 -31.91 -51.97 52.66
C GLN A 23 -30.52 -52.21 52.07
N ILE A 24 -30.03 -53.46 52.07
CA ILE A 24 -28.74 -53.82 51.48
C ILE A 24 -28.75 -53.59 49.96
N ARG A 25 -29.83 -53.95 49.26
CA ARG A 25 -29.99 -53.66 47.82
C ARG A 25 -29.98 -52.16 47.56
N GLN A 26 -30.73 -51.39 48.33
CA GLN A 26 -30.81 -49.94 48.22
C GLN A 26 -29.43 -49.30 48.47
N GLN A 27 -28.73 -49.72 49.54
CA GLN A 27 -27.38 -49.25 49.86
C GLN A 27 -26.37 -49.56 48.74
N ARG A 28 -26.42 -50.76 48.17
CA ARG A 28 -25.53 -51.17 47.05
C ARG A 28 -25.81 -50.36 45.78
N THR A 29 -27.07 -50.05 45.47
CA THR A 29 -27.41 -49.21 44.31
C THR A 29 -26.87 -47.79 44.44
N TRP A 30 -27.03 -47.15 45.61
CA TRP A 30 -26.48 -45.82 45.88
C TRP A 30 -24.94 -45.78 45.78
N GLN A 31 -24.26 -46.82 46.26
CA GLN A 31 -22.80 -46.94 46.13
C GLN A 31 -22.35 -47.05 44.66
N SER A 32 -23.06 -47.81 43.82
CA SER A 32 -22.75 -47.93 42.39
C SER A 32 -22.96 -46.63 41.60
N LEU A 33 -24.00 -45.86 41.95
CA LEU A 33 -24.28 -44.54 41.35
C LEU A 33 -23.23 -43.50 41.74
N LEU A 34 -22.79 -43.50 42.99
CA LEU A 34 -21.70 -42.62 43.46
C LEU A 34 -20.38 -42.95 42.75
N GLY A 35 -20.04 -44.24 42.62
CA GLY A 35 -18.84 -44.67 41.92
C GLY A 35 -18.84 -44.29 40.44
N SER A 36 -19.96 -44.51 39.74
CA SER A 36 -20.07 -44.12 38.32
C SER A 36 -20.00 -42.60 38.13
N ALA A 37 -20.62 -41.82 39.01
CA ALA A 37 -20.52 -40.36 38.99
C ALA A 37 -19.08 -39.86 39.21
N LEU A 38 -18.32 -40.47 40.13
CA LEU A 38 -16.91 -40.14 40.36
C LEU A 38 -16.05 -40.46 39.14
N ILE A 39 -16.26 -41.62 38.51
CA ILE A 39 -15.54 -42.02 37.29
C ILE A 39 -15.85 -41.04 36.14
N LEU A 40 -17.13 -40.70 35.94
CA LEU A 40 -17.53 -39.73 34.93
C LEU A 40 -16.93 -38.34 35.18
N SER A 41 -16.90 -37.89 36.45
CA SER A 41 -16.27 -36.62 36.83
C SER A 41 -14.76 -36.62 36.56
N MET A 42 -14.06 -37.70 36.91
CA MET A 42 -12.63 -37.88 36.58
C MET A 42 -12.37 -37.87 35.08
N LEU A 43 -13.19 -38.58 34.30
CA LEU A 43 -13.09 -38.58 32.84
C LEU A 43 -13.36 -37.19 32.25
N ALA A 44 -14.40 -36.50 32.74
CA ALA A 44 -14.71 -35.13 32.32
C ALA A 44 -13.55 -34.17 32.62
N LEU A 45 -12.95 -34.24 33.81
CA LEU A 45 -11.77 -33.46 34.19
C LEU A 45 -10.57 -33.78 33.30
N PHE A 46 -10.33 -35.06 33.02
CA PHE A 46 -9.26 -35.50 32.12
C PHE A 46 -9.44 -34.95 30.70
N PHE A 47 -10.66 -35.05 30.14
CA PHE A 47 -10.98 -34.50 28.84
C PHE A 47 -10.87 -32.97 28.83
N LEU A 48 -11.36 -32.27 29.85
CA LEU A 48 -11.23 -30.81 29.97
C LEU A 48 -9.77 -30.37 30.06
N TYR A 49 -8.94 -31.09 30.82
CA TYR A 49 -7.50 -30.83 30.91
C TYR A 49 -6.82 -31.03 29.55
N ARG A 50 -7.09 -32.16 28.89
CA ARG A 50 -6.56 -32.47 27.55
C ARG A 50 -7.01 -31.44 26.52
N PHE A 51 -8.27 -31.05 26.57
CA PHE A 51 -8.86 -30.08 25.65
C PHE A 51 -8.31 -28.67 25.89
N ARG A 52 -8.16 -28.24 27.14
CA ARG A 52 -7.48 -26.97 27.47
C ARG A 52 -6.02 -26.98 27.04
N ARG A 53 -5.30 -28.09 27.28
CA ARG A 53 -3.91 -28.26 26.86
C ARG A 53 -3.77 -28.21 25.34
N PHE A 54 -4.68 -28.87 24.62
CA PHE A 54 -4.72 -28.87 23.16
C PHE A 54 -5.03 -27.48 22.60
N ARG A 55 -6.06 -26.80 23.11
CA ARG A 55 -6.41 -25.43 22.71
C ARG A 55 -5.25 -24.44 22.91
N ARG A 56 -4.50 -24.54 24.01
CA ARG A 56 -3.33 -23.68 24.27
C ARG A 56 -2.20 -23.94 23.28
N ALA A 57 -1.94 -25.21 22.94
CA ALA A 57 -0.90 -25.56 21.98
C ALA A 57 -1.20 -24.98 20.58
N SER A 58 -2.45 -25.11 20.11
CA SER A 58 -2.85 -24.59 18.80
C SER A 58 -2.87 -23.06 18.72
N ALA A 59 -3.20 -22.36 19.81
CA ALA A 59 -3.22 -20.90 19.84
C ALA A 59 -1.82 -20.28 19.63
N LEU A 60 -0.78 -20.87 20.24
CA LEU A 60 0.60 -20.38 20.10
C LEU A 60 1.11 -20.55 18.66
N GLU A 61 0.72 -21.63 18.00
CA GLU A 61 1.10 -21.88 16.60
C GLU A 61 0.46 -20.86 15.66
N GLN A 62 -0.81 -20.51 15.88
CA GLN A 62 -1.48 -19.44 15.13
C GLN A 62 -0.79 -18.09 15.33
N GLU A 63 -0.43 -17.76 16.56
CA GLU A 63 0.29 -16.51 16.85
C GLU A 63 1.64 -16.46 16.12
N ARG A 64 2.39 -17.57 16.13
CA ARG A 64 3.65 -17.68 15.38
C ARG A 64 3.43 -17.54 13.88
N LEU A 65 2.39 -18.15 13.32
CA LEU A 65 2.08 -18.03 11.90
C LEU A 65 1.70 -16.60 11.55
N ASN A 66 0.84 -15.96 12.35
CA ASN A 66 0.44 -14.56 12.16
C ASN A 66 1.66 -13.62 12.24
N ASN A 67 2.55 -13.84 13.20
CA ASN A 67 3.78 -13.07 13.33
C ASN A 67 4.71 -13.27 12.13
N ARG A 68 4.83 -14.50 11.61
CA ARG A 68 5.60 -14.78 10.38
C ARG A 68 4.99 -14.11 9.16
N ILE A 69 3.68 -14.17 8.98
CA ILE A 69 2.96 -13.53 7.88
C ILE A 69 3.13 -12.00 7.98
N ASN A 70 2.96 -11.43 9.17
CA ASN A 70 3.16 -10.00 9.39
C ASN A 70 4.60 -9.57 9.12
N LEU A 71 5.59 -10.35 9.56
CA LEU A 71 6.99 -10.08 9.28
C LEU A 71 7.27 -10.15 7.78
N GLN A 72 6.80 -11.19 7.09
CA GLN A 72 6.95 -11.32 5.63
C GLN A 72 6.29 -10.15 4.89
N LYS A 73 5.10 -9.74 5.33
CA LYS A 73 4.38 -8.60 4.76
C LYS A 73 5.16 -7.31 4.95
N LEU A 74 5.69 -7.06 6.15
CA LEU A 74 6.54 -5.89 6.42
C LEU A 74 7.81 -5.89 5.58
N THR A 75 8.49 -7.03 5.47
CA THR A 75 9.70 -7.15 4.63
C THR A 75 9.38 -6.95 3.16
N PHE A 76 8.25 -7.47 2.68
CA PHE A 76 7.80 -7.29 1.31
C PHE A 76 7.47 -5.81 1.04
N GLU A 77 6.68 -5.17 1.90
CA GLU A 77 6.36 -3.74 1.81
C GLU A 77 7.61 -2.86 1.84
N GLN A 78 8.62 -3.21 2.65
CA GLN A 78 9.91 -2.52 2.67
C GLN A 78 10.65 -2.69 1.34
N SER A 79 10.78 -3.92 0.85
CA SER A 79 11.47 -4.19 -0.43
C SER A 79 10.79 -3.50 -1.62
N GLU A 80 9.46 -3.42 -1.63
CA GLU A 80 8.72 -2.72 -2.68
C GLU A 80 8.93 -1.20 -2.59
N ARG A 81 8.97 -0.64 -1.37
CA ARG A 81 9.30 0.79 -1.18
C ARG A 81 10.71 1.11 -1.64
N GLU A 82 11.69 0.28 -1.28
CA GLU A 82 13.09 0.45 -1.72
C GLU A 82 13.19 0.37 -3.24
N ARG A 83 12.55 -0.63 -3.86
CA ARG A 83 12.49 -0.78 -5.31
C ARG A 83 11.88 0.44 -6.01
N LEU A 84 10.78 0.99 -5.47
CA LEU A 84 10.16 2.19 -6.00
C LEU A 84 11.11 3.40 -5.90
N GLN A 85 11.79 3.57 -4.76
CA GLN A 85 12.77 4.63 -4.58
C GLN A 85 13.95 4.50 -5.54
N GLU A 86 14.45 3.29 -5.78
CA GLU A 86 15.49 3.01 -6.75
C GLU A 86 15.06 3.37 -8.18
N ILE A 87 13.83 3.01 -8.56
CA ILE A 87 13.25 3.35 -9.87
C ILE A 87 13.17 4.88 -10.04
N ASP A 88 12.70 5.60 -9.02
CA ASP A 88 12.55 7.06 -9.09
C ASP A 88 13.92 7.76 -9.16
N ALA A 89 14.89 7.29 -8.38
CA ALA A 89 16.27 7.78 -8.44
C ALA A 89 16.94 7.47 -9.79
N PHE A 90 16.68 6.29 -10.38
CA PHE A 90 17.16 5.93 -11.70
C PHE A 90 16.55 6.81 -12.79
N LYS A 91 15.22 6.96 -12.82
CA LYS A 91 14.53 7.86 -13.76
C LYS A 91 15.11 9.27 -13.71
N SER A 92 15.27 9.81 -12.51
CA SER A 92 15.80 11.15 -12.30
C SER A 92 17.19 11.33 -12.90
N ARG A 93 18.10 10.39 -12.62
CA ARG A 93 19.47 10.42 -13.18
C ARG A 93 19.49 10.22 -14.69
N PHE A 94 18.67 9.29 -15.20
CA PHE A 94 18.57 9.01 -16.62
C PHE A 94 18.15 10.25 -17.42
N PHE A 95 17.05 10.91 -17.03
CA PHE A 95 16.57 12.10 -17.75
C PHE A 95 17.51 13.30 -17.58
N ALA A 96 18.14 13.47 -16.41
CA ALA A 96 19.15 14.50 -16.23
C ALA A 96 20.32 14.32 -17.21
N ASN A 97 20.88 13.11 -17.29
CA ASN A 97 22.02 12.81 -18.16
C ASN A 97 21.66 12.96 -19.64
N ILE A 98 20.55 12.36 -20.08
CA ILE A 98 20.08 12.48 -21.47
C ILE A 98 19.84 13.94 -21.85
N SER A 99 19.25 14.73 -20.96
CA SER A 99 19.01 16.16 -21.23
C SER A 99 20.31 16.93 -21.47
N HIS A 100 21.35 16.63 -20.68
CA HIS A 100 22.68 17.24 -20.86
C HIS A 100 23.36 16.78 -22.16
N GLU A 101 23.31 15.48 -22.46
CA GLU A 101 23.89 14.91 -23.67
C GLU A 101 23.20 15.40 -24.94
N LEU A 102 21.90 15.71 -24.90
CA LEU A 102 21.16 16.28 -26.03
C LEU A 102 21.36 17.80 -26.15
N ARG A 103 21.43 18.53 -25.03
CA ARG A 103 21.63 19.99 -25.04
C ARG A 103 22.95 20.39 -25.70
N THR A 104 24.02 19.64 -25.43
CA THR A 104 25.36 19.95 -25.95
C THR A 104 25.42 19.99 -27.49
N PRO A 105 25.07 18.92 -28.23
CA PRO A 105 25.08 18.94 -29.70
C PRO A 105 24.08 19.93 -30.27
N LEU A 106 22.90 20.11 -29.66
CA LEU A 106 21.93 21.12 -30.09
C LEU A 106 22.49 22.54 -29.99
N THR A 107 23.19 22.84 -28.89
CA THR A 107 23.82 24.15 -28.70
C THR A 107 24.97 24.35 -29.69
N LEU A 108 25.74 23.28 -29.98
CA LEU A 108 26.80 23.30 -31.00
C LEU A 108 26.26 23.48 -32.42
N ILE A 109 25.04 23.03 -32.73
CA ILE A 109 24.35 23.29 -34.00
C ILE A 109 23.80 24.72 -34.05
N LEU A 110 23.13 25.17 -32.99
CA LEU A 110 22.49 26.49 -32.93
C LEU A 110 23.50 27.64 -32.98
N GLY A 111 24.69 27.48 -32.39
CA GLY A 111 25.72 28.51 -32.38
C GLY A 111 26.13 29.01 -33.78
N PRO A 112 26.61 28.14 -34.68
CA PRO A 112 26.89 28.46 -36.08
C PRO A 112 25.67 28.98 -36.84
N VAL A 113 24.51 28.34 -36.67
CA VAL A 113 23.26 28.74 -37.34
C VAL A 113 22.88 30.18 -36.99
N HIS A 114 22.93 30.55 -35.71
CA HIS A 114 22.68 31.92 -35.26
C HIS A 114 23.70 32.92 -35.82
N ARG A 115 24.98 32.54 -35.92
CA ARG A 115 26.01 33.41 -36.51
C ARG A 115 25.76 33.65 -38.00
N LEU A 116 25.45 32.60 -38.76
CA LEU A 116 25.18 32.69 -40.20
C LEU A 116 23.92 33.52 -40.48
N LEU A 117 22.83 33.30 -39.73
CA LEU A 117 21.60 34.08 -39.90
C LEU A 117 21.77 35.59 -39.60
N ARG A 118 22.68 35.96 -38.68
CA ARG A 118 22.97 37.37 -38.32
C ARG A 118 24.00 38.05 -39.24
N LYS A 119 25.06 37.34 -39.65
CA LYS A 119 26.24 37.94 -40.28
C LYS A 119 26.58 37.35 -41.66
N GLY A 120 25.96 36.26 -42.05
CA GLY A 120 26.19 35.59 -43.33
C GLY A 120 25.58 36.38 -44.49
N LYS A 121 26.31 36.46 -45.60
CA LYS A 121 25.73 36.81 -46.90
C LYS A 121 25.07 35.54 -47.44
N LEU A 122 23.80 35.37 -47.09
CA LEU A 122 23.00 34.21 -47.47
C LEU A 122 22.03 34.62 -48.58
N ASP A 123 21.81 33.76 -49.56
CA ASP A 123 20.68 33.92 -50.47
C ASP A 123 19.34 33.64 -49.73
N LEU A 124 18.22 33.87 -50.43
CA LEU A 124 16.89 33.69 -49.85
C LEU A 124 16.62 32.23 -49.45
N GLN A 125 17.05 31.26 -50.26
CA GLN A 125 16.83 29.85 -49.99
C GLN A 125 17.68 29.35 -48.81
N GLU A 126 18.97 29.69 -48.78
CA GLU A 126 19.89 29.38 -47.69
C GLU A 126 19.37 29.95 -46.36
N ARG A 127 18.87 31.19 -46.39
CA ARG A 127 18.29 31.83 -45.20
C ARG A 127 17.04 31.11 -44.72
N MET A 128 16.14 30.73 -45.61
CA MET A 128 14.94 29.96 -45.27
C MET A 128 15.30 28.59 -44.67
N GLN A 129 16.27 27.87 -45.27
CA GLN A 129 16.72 26.57 -44.73
C GLN A 129 17.35 26.71 -43.34
N LEU A 130 18.21 27.70 -43.13
CA LEU A 130 18.82 27.95 -41.81
C LEU A 130 17.79 28.37 -40.76
N GLN A 131 16.75 29.12 -41.14
CA GLN A 131 15.63 29.44 -40.25
C GLN A 131 14.88 28.17 -39.83
N LEU A 132 14.61 27.26 -40.76
CA LEU A 132 13.96 25.98 -40.46
C LEU A 132 14.82 25.12 -39.52
N VAL A 133 16.13 25.03 -39.76
CA VAL A 133 17.06 24.30 -38.87
C VAL A 133 17.04 24.90 -37.46
N ARG A 134 17.13 26.23 -37.35
CA ARG A 134 17.05 26.93 -36.06
C ARG A 134 15.75 26.60 -35.34
N GLU A 135 14.61 26.75 -36.00
CA GLU A 135 13.29 26.55 -35.39
C GLU A 135 13.10 25.12 -34.88
N ASN A 136 13.54 24.12 -35.64
CA ASN A 136 13.49 22.73 -35.21
C ASN A 136 14.44 22.44 -34.04
N ALA A 137 15.66 22.97 -34.08
CA ALA A 137 16.64 22.80 -33.01
C ALA A 137 16.20 23.49 -31.70
N ASP A 138 15.66 24.71 -31.79
CA ASP A 138 15.09 25.44 -30.64
C ASP A 138 13.86 24.71 -30.07
N PHE A 139 12.98 24.19 -30.94
CA PHE A 139 11.83 23.39 -30.52
C PHE A 139 12.29 22.12 -29.78
N LEU A 140 13.25 21.38 -30.32
CA LEU A 140 13.77 20.17 -29.68
C LEU A 140 14.45 20.49 -28.34
N LEU A 141 15.27 21.53 -28.30
CA LEU A 141 15.92 21.99 -27.06
C LEU A 141 14.89 22.33 -25.98
N LYS A 142 13.81 23.02 -26.36
CA LYS A 142 12.69 23.32 -25.45
C LYS A 142 12.04 22.03 -24.92
N ARG A 143 11.76 21.05 -25.79
CA ARG A 143 11.17 19.76 -25.36
C ARG A 143 12.08 18.99 -24.41
N VAL A 144 13.38 18.97 -24.67
CA VAL A 144 14.36 18.34 -23.77
C VAL A 144 14.33 19.01 -22.39
N ASN A 145 14.28 20.34 -22.35
CA ASN A 145 14.19 21.06 -21.08
C ASN A 145 12.86 20.79 -20.35
N GLU A 146 11.73 20.71 -21.05
CA GLU A 146 10.42 20.38 -20.46
C GLU A 146 10.42 18.99 -19.79
N ILE A 147 11.06 17.99 -20.40
CA ILE A 147 11.21 16.65 -19.80
C ILE A 147 12.03 16.71 -18.51
N LEU A 148 13.11 17.50 -18.52
CA LEU A 148 13.95 17.69 -17.33
C LEU A 148 13.19 18.38 -16.20
N ASP A 149 12.43 19.42 -16.53
CA ASP A 149 11.65 20.18 -15.56
C ASP A 149 10.55 19.31 -14.94
N LEU A 150 9.86 18.49 -15.74
CA LEU A 150 8.89 17.51 -15.26
C LEU A 150 9.54 16.47 -14.32
N THR A 151 10.72 15.98 -14.67
CA THR A 151 11.47 15.04 -13.83
C THR A 151 11.83 15.66 -12.47
N LYS A 152 12.28 16.92 -12.46
CA LYS A 152 12.57 17.65 -11.22
C LYS A 152 11.31 17.92 -10.41
N PHE A 153 10.19 18.18 -11.08
CA PHE A 153 8.89 18.39 -10.44
C PHE A 153 8.43 17.12 -9.71
N ASP A 154 8.43 15.97 -10.40
CA ASP A 154 8.04 14.68 -9.82
C ASP A 154 8.93 14.29 -8.63
N ALA A 155 10.24 14.57 -8.73
CA ALA A 155 11.20 14.33 -7.65
C ALA A 155 11.11 15.35 -6.49
N ARG A 156 10.20 16.35 -6.55
CA ARG A 156 10.10 17.48 -5.61
C ARG A 156 11.40 18.29 -5.47
N GLN A 157 12.19 18.32 -6.53
CA GLN A 157 13.48 19.03 -6.61
C GLN A 157 13.40 20.36 -7.38
N MET A 158 12.24 20.70 -7.94
CA MET A 158 12.03 21.99 -8.59
C MET A 158 12.07 23.11 -7.54
N GLN A 159 13.02 24.04 -7.69
CA GLN A 159 13.16 25.19 -6.80
C GLN A 159 12.52 26.43 -7.42
N LEU A 160 11.66 27.11 -6.66
CA LEU A 160 11.11 28.40 -7.06
C LEU A 160 12.16 29.49 -6.83
N GLN A 161 12.59 30.15 -7.91
CA GLN A 161 13.44 31.33 -7.82
C GLN A 161 12.57 32.59 -7.81
N GLN A 162 12.45 33.21 -6.65
CA GLN A 162 11.66 34.44 -6.47
C GLN A 162 12.51 35.65 -6.82
N THR A 163 12.04 36.48 -7.75
CA THR A 163 12.69 37.74 -8.11
C THR A 163 11.64 38.85 -8.26
N PRO A 164 11.92 40.09 -7.84
CA PRO A 164 11.05 41.23 -8.10
C PRO A 164 10.78 41.33 -9.60
N THR A 165 9.53 41.13 -9.99
CA THR A 165 9.12 41.09 -11.39
C THR A 165 8.03 42.13 -11.60
N ARG A 166 8.24 43.02 -12.57
CA ARG A 166 7.21 43.97 -12.99
C ARG A 166 6.09 43.21 -13.70
N PHE A 167 5.00 42.99 -13.00
CA PHE A 167 3.91 42.10 -13.43
C PHE A 167 3.31 42.53 -14.78
N TYR A 168 3.13 43.83 -15.00
CA TYR A 168 2.72 44.38 -16.30
C TYR A 168 3.63 43.92 -17.46
N ASP A 169 4.96 44.07 -17.31
CA ASP A 169 5.91 43.73 -18.38
C ASP A 169 5.95 42.22 -18.64
N PHE A 170 5.77 41.41 -17.60
CA PHE A 170 5.64 39.96 -17.72
C PHE A 170 4.38 39.58 -18.51
N CYS A 171 3.21 40.06 -18.10
CA CYS A 171 1.93 39.78 -18.76
C CYS A 171 1.89 40.31 -20.18
N LYS A 172 2.43 41.51 -20.45
CA LYS A 172 2.49 42.11 -21.78
C LYS A 172 3.32 41.26 -22.75
N ARG A 173 4.49 40.77 -22.32
CA ARG A 173 5.31 39.85 -23.14
C ARG A 173 4.59 38.55 -23.42
N LEU A 174 3.87 38.01 -22.44
CA LEU A 174 3.09 36.79 -22.60
C LEU A 174 1.96 37.02 -23.62
N ALA A 175 1.24 38.13 -23.51
CA ALA A 175 0.14 38.53 -24.38
C ALA A 175 0.58 38.72 -25.84
N ALA A 176 1.73 39.37 -26.06
CA ALA A 176 2.29 39.61 -27.39
C ALA A 176 2.53 38.32 -28.20
N ASN A 177 2.79 37.20 -27.53
CA ASN A 177 2.98 35.90 -28.22
C ASN A 177 1.71 35.39 -28.91
N PHE A 178 0.53 35.85 -28.51
CA PHE A 178 -0.76 35.43 -29.06
C PHE A 178 -1.34 36.43 -30.06
N GLU A 179 -0.77 37.63 -30.15
CA GLU A 179 -1.24 38.70 -31.02
C GLU A 179 -1.10 38.33 -32.50
N SER A 180 0.02 37.70 -32.87
CA SER A 180 0.25 37.17 -34.23
C SER A 180 -0.74 36.05 -34.58
N PHE A 181 -1.06 35.18 -33.63
CA PHE A 181 -2.03 34.10 -33.81
C PHE A 181 -3.46 34.64 -33.97
N ALA A 182 -3.83 35.65 -33.18
CA ALA A 182 -5.11 36.33 -33.30
C ALA A 182 -5.27 37.04 -34.66
N GLN A 183 -4.22 37.71 -35.16
CA GLN A 183 -4.20 38.30 -36.50
C GLN A 183 -4.39 37.25 -37.60
N GLN A 184 -3.71 36.11 -37.51
CA GLN A 184 -3.88 35.01 -38.46
C GLN A 184 -5.33 34.49 -38.48
N LYS A 185 -5.98 34.44 -37.31
CA LYS A 185 -7.37 34.03 -37.14
C LYS A 185 -8.38 35.17 -37.39
N ARG A 186 -7.92 36.38 -37.74
CA ARG A 186 -8.72 37.61 -37.90
C ARG A 186 -9.59 37.93 -36.67
N GLN A 187 -9.05 37.68 -35.48
CA GLN A 187 -9.71 37.97 -34.20
C GLN A 187 -9.14 39.25 -33.58
N GLN A 188 -10.00 40.07 -32.99
CA GLN A 188 -9.58 41.22 -32.22
C GLN A 188 -9.00 40.76 -30.88
N TYR A 189 -7.76 41.13 -30.60
CA TYR A 189 -7.06 40.82 -29.35
C TYR A 189 -6.75 42.12 -28.61
N VAL A 190 -7.17 42.21 -27.35
CA VAL A 190 -6.97 43.39 -26.49
C VAL A 190 -6.40 42.94 -25.16
N PHE A 191 -5.28 43.54 -24.75
CA PHE A 191 -4.67 43.34 -23.44
C PHE A 191 -5.01 44.54 -22.55
N ASP A 192 -5.96 44.38 -21.63
CA ASP A 192 -6.30 45.36 -20.58
C ASP A 192 -5.58 44.97 -19.27
N TYR A 193 -4.99 45.95 -18.61
CA TYR A 193 -4.27 45.76 -17.36
C TYR A 193 -4.69 46.84 -16.36
N ARG A 194 -5.28 46.40 -15.25
CA ARG A 194 -5.68 47.25 -14.13
C ARG A 194 -5.03 46.72 -12.86
N LEU A 195 -4.28 47.58 -12.19
CA LEU A 195 -3.86 47.39 -10.81
C LEU A 195 -4.89 48.13 -9.96
N ASP A 196 -5.57 47.41 -9.07
CA ASP A 196 -6.34 48.02 -7.99
C ASP A 196 -5.41 48.71 -6.97
#